data_AF-A0A9U8E939-F1
#
_entry.id   AF-A0A9U8E939-F1
#
_cell.length_a   1.000
_cell.length_b   1.000
_cell.length_c   1.000
_cell.angle_alpha   90.00
_cell.angle_beta   90.00
_cell.angle_gamma   90.00
#
_symmetry.space_group_name_H-M   'P 1'
#
loop_
_entity.id
_entity.type
_entity.pdbx_description
1 polymer ?
#
loop_
_entity_poly.entity_id
_entity_poly.type
_entity_poly.pdbx_seq_one_letter_code
_entity_poly.pdbx_strand_id
1 'polypeptide(L)'
;MALVHLVALLSVLVIVGADSFYDIPVSQDPKPREAISDLRYACTMDNKGYYNHGDIFSLYHEARCVTFRCEAGVIHEFHQGCLNRELQKCVYLNHSWNIDCHTFTCIRRLKDGYYSYEGLRSQINCKDPLTQTCKGEGELFRSLDKSGHVKNRCTCRILPNRSSEILCTD
;
A
#
# COMPACT_ATOMS: atom_id res chain seq x y z
N MET A 1 -22.80 -27.07 42.84
CA MET A 1 -22.84 -25.68 42.32
C MET A 1 -21.48 -25.03 42.58
N ALA A 2 -21.09 -24.06 41.75
CA ALA A 2 -19.74 -23.49 41.55
C ALA A 2 -18.91 -24.32 40.53
N LEU A 3 -19.20 -24.20 39.23
CA LEU A 3 -18.87 -23.10 38.29
C LEU A 3 -17.37 -23.04 37.99
N VAL A 4 -16.99 -23.81 36.97
CA VAL A 4 -15.67 -23.84 36.33
C VAL A 4 -15.46 -22.51 35.61
N HIS A 5 -14.50 -21.71 36.07
CA HIS A 5 -14.04 -20.53 35.33
C HIS A 5 -13.12 -20.98 34.19
N LEU A 6 -13.73 -21.21 33.03
CA LEU A 6 -13.02 -21.34 31.76
C LEU A 6 -12.59 -19.94 31.31
N VAL A 7 -11.33 -19.57 31.56
CA VAL A 7 -10.74 -18.35 31.01
C VAL A 7 -10.44 -18.62 29.54
N ALA A 8 -11.38 -18.24 28.67
CA ALA A 8 -11.16 -18.22 27.23
C ALA A 8 -10.14 -17.11 26.91
N LEU A 9 -8.88 -17.50 26.70
CA LEU A 9 -7.88 -16.68 26.03
C LEU A 9 -8.33 -16.47 24.59
N LEU A 10 -9.13 -15.43 24.36
CA LEU A 10 -9.36 -14.84 23.04
C LEU A 10 -8.04 -14.24 22.58
N SER A 11 -7.21 -15.05 21.92
CA SER A 11 -6.16 -14.55 21.04
C SER A 11 -6.85 -13.79 19.92
N VAL A 12 -6.90 -12.47 20.06
CA VAL A 12 -7.21 -11.55 18.97
C VAL A 12 -6.10 -11.74 17.95
N LEU A 13 -6.35 -12.60 16.96
CA LEU A 13 -5.56 -12.65 15.75
C LEU A 13 -5.77 -11.29 15.07
N VAL A 14 -4.80 -10.38 15.22
CA VAL A 14 -4.76 -9.20 14.38
C VAL A 14 -4.45 -9.70 12.98
N ILE A 15 -5.49 -9.89 12.17
CA ILE A 15 -5.37 -10.14 10.74
C ILE A 15 -4.82 -8.83 10.16
N VAL A 16 -3.50 -8.67 10.20
CA VAL A 16 -2.83 -7.64 9.40
C VAL A 16 -3.02 -8.12 7.96
N GLY A 17 -3.97 -7.51 7.25
CA GLY A 17 -4.53 -7.99 5.99
C GLY A 17 -3.46 -8.34 4.95
N ALA A 18 -3.15 -9.63 4.84
CA ALA A 18 -2.34 -10.19 3.77
C ALA A 18 -2.97 -9.93 2.39
N ASP A 19 -4.27 -9.64 2.35
CA ASP A 19 -5.04 -9.39 1.12
C ASP A 19 -4.79 -8.02 0.49
N SER A 20 -4.00 -7.14 1.12
CA SER A 20 -3.72 -5.80 0.58
C SER A 20 -2.48 -5.72 -0.30
N PHE A 21 -1.59 -6.72 -0.22
CA PHE A 21 -0.32 -6.70 -0.90
C PHE A 21 -0.23 -7.80 -1.95
N TYR A 22 0.52 -7.53 -3.00
CA TYR A 22 0.96 -8.51 -3.98
C TYR A 22 2.41 -8.28 -4.35
N ASP A 23 3.05 -9.35 -4.81
CA ASP A 23 4.42 -9.25 -5.31
C ASP A 23 4.45 -8.46 -6.61
N ILE A 24 5.60 -7.84 -6.88
CA ILE A 24 5.79 -7.06 -8.11
C ILE A 24 5.58 -8.02 -9.29
N PRO A 25 4.60 -7.75 -10.17
CA PRO A 25 4.32 -8.64 -11.28
C PRO A 25 5.54 -8.77 -12.19
N VAL A 26 5.83 -9.99 -12.62
CA VAL A 26 6.80 -10.22 -13.69
C VAL A 26 6.15 -9.79 -15.01
N SER A 27 6.64 -8.71 -15.59
CA SER A 27 6.21 -8.24 -16.91
C SER A 27 6.89 -9.06 -18.00
N GLN A 28 6.14 -9.47 -19.01
CA GLN A 28 6.74 -9.98 -20.24
C GLN A 28 7.28 -8.84 -21.11
N ASP A 29 8.44 -9.10 -21.71
CA ASP A 29 8.99 -8.25 -22.76
C ASP A 29 8.18 -8.41 -24.05
N PRO A 30 8.08 -7.35 -24.86
CA PRO A 30 7.42 -7.43 -26.15
C PRO A 30 8.15 -8.40 -27.08
N LYS A 31 7.38 -9.15 -27.88
CA LYS A 31 7.89 -10.16 -28.81
C LYS A 31 8.02 -9.59 -30.22
N PRO A 32 9.00 -10.07 -31.02
CA PRO A 32 9.02 -9.80 -32.45
C PRO A 32 7.81 -10.47 -33.13
N ARG A 33 7.42 -9.98 -34.29
CA ARG A 33 6.20 -10.41 -34.99
C ARG A 33 6.21 -11.90 -35.32
N GLU A 34 7.37 -12.42 -35.67
CA GLU A 34 7.60 -13.81 -36.08
C GLU A 34 7.40 -14.82 -34.95
N ALA A 35 7.45 -14.36 -33.69
CA ALA A 35 7.27 -15.18 -32.50
C ALA A 35 5.79 -15.23 -32.02
N ILE A 36 4.86 -14.61 -32.74
CA ILE A 36 3.44 -14.55 -32.38
C ILE A 36 2.68 -15.74 -32.97
N SER A 37 1.94 -16.44 -32.10
CA SER A 37 1.22 -17.66 -32.48
C SER A 37 0.00 -17.42 -33.37
N ASP A 38 -0.80 -16.40 -33.05
CA ASP A 38 -1.92 -15.93 -33.89
C ASP A 38 -2.01 -14.41 -33.83
N LEU A 39 -1.63 -13.76 -34.94
CA LEU A 39 -1.61 -12.30 -35.05
C LEU A 39 -3.01 -11.65 -34.90
N ARG A 40 -4.10 -12.39 -35.11
CA ARG A 40 -5.47 -11.84 -34.98
C ARG A 40 -5.85 -11.54 -33.54
N TYR A 41 -5.27 -12.27 -32.59
CA TYR A 41 -5.53 -12.13 -31.16
C TYR A 41 -4.37 -11.48 -30.41
N ALA A 42 -3.34 -11.07 -31.13
CA ALA A 42 -2.18 -10.41 -30.57
C ALA A 42 -2.47 -8.93 -30.34
N CYS A 43 -1.96 -8.41 -29.24
CA CYS A 43 -2.00 -6.99 -28.93
C CYS A 43 -0.74 -6.32 -29.45
N THR A 44 -0.89 -5.10 -29.95
CA THR A 44 0.22 -4.25 -30.37
C THR A 44 0.23 -2.99 -29.55
N MET A 45 1.42 -2.54 -29.17
CA MET A 45 1.62 -1.28 -28.47
C MET A 45 2.58 -0.44 -29.30
N ASP A 46 2.10 0.68 -29.85
CA ASP A 46 2.82 1.73 -30.60
C ASP A 46 4.33 1.51 -30.76
N ASN A 47 4.72 0.62 -31.69
CA ASN A 47 6.09 0.29 -32.06
C ASN A 47 6.98 -0.40 -31.01
N LYS A 48 6.45 -0.83 -29.86
CA LYS A 48 7.20 -1.60 -28.84
C LYS A 48 7.24 -3.10 -29.13
N GLY A 49 6.32 -3.62 -29.95
CA GLY A 49 6.27 -5.03 -30.35
C GLY A 49 4.90 -5.65 -30.13
N TYR A 50 4.85 -6.99 -30.06
CA TYR A 50 3.62 -7.77 -30.00
C TYR A 50 3.52 -8.57 -28.69
N TYR A 51 2.29 -8.79 -28.24
CA TYR A 51 1.95 -9.65 -27.10
C TYR A 51 0.92 -10.68 -27.53
N ASN A 52 1.11 -11.95 -27.17
CA ASN A 52 0.13 -13.00 -27.41
C ASN A 52 -1.09 -12.80 -26.50
N HIS A 53 -2.21 -13.38 -26.91
CA HIS A 53 -3.35 -13.54 -26.02
C HIS A 53 -2.92 -14.24 -24.71
N GLY A 54 -3.28 -13.64 -23.58
CA GLY A 54 -2.98 -14.10 -22.24
C GLY A 54 -1.72 -13.47 -21.62
N ASP A 55 -0.83 -12.90 -22.43
CA ASP A 55 0.40 -12.27 -21.95
C ASP A 55 0.07 -11.08 -21.01
N ILE A 56 0.84 -10.98 -19.92
CA ILE A 56 0.79 -9.87 -18.96
C ILE A 56 2.07 -9.06 -19.10
N PHE A 57 1.94 -7.74 -19.23
CA PHE A 57 3.06 -6.84 -19.50
C PHE A 57 2.86 -5.47 -18.84
N SER A 58 3.93 -4.69 -18.73
CA SER A 58 3.93 -3.31 -18.23
C SER A 58 4.26 -2.33 -19.35
N LEU A 59 3.53 -1.21 -19.42
CA LEU A 59 3.76 -0.18 -20.43
C LEU A 59 4.89 0.80 -20.07
N TYR A 60 5.14 0.96 -18.77
CA TYR A 60 6.07 1.94 -18.20
C TYR A 60 6.91 1.30 -17.11
N HIS A 61 8.24 1.41 -17.21
CA HIS A 61 9.17 0.91 -16.19
C HIS A 61 8.95 1.57 -14.81
N GLU A 62 8.47 2.81 -14.79
CA GLU A 62 8.22 3.55 -13.55
C GLU A 62 6.94 3.10 -12.82
N ALA A 63 6.03 2.41 -13.51
CA ALA A 63 4.77 1.91 -12.98
C ALA A 63 4.86 0.41 -12.62
N ARG A 64 5.85 0.03 -11.81
CA ARG A 64 6.15 -1.37 -11.43
C ARG A 64 4.97 -2.17 -10.87
N CYS A 65 3.94 -1.49 -10.36
CA CYS A 65 2.73 -2.09 -9.80
C CYS A 65 1.52 -2.03 -10.75
N VAL A 66 1.75 -1.68 -12.02
CA VAL A 66 0.71 -1.60 -13.04
C VAL A 66 1.07 -2.54 -14.18
N THR A 67 0.14 -3.45 -14.47
CA THR A 67 0.25 -4.35 -15.61
C THR A 67 -1.03 -4.37 -16.42
N PHE A 68 -0.87 -4.83 -17.65
CA PHE A 68 -1.90 -4.99 -18.65
C PHE A 68 -1.90 -6.44 -19.11
N ARG A 69 -3.04 -6.92 -19.55
CA ARG A 69 -3.19 -8.25 -20.13
C ARG A 69 -3.75 -8.13 -21.54
N CYS A 70 -3.17 -8.88 -22.46
CA CYS A 70 -3.70 -8.99 -23.81
C CYS A 70 -4.83 -10.03 -23.86
N GLU A 71 -6.05 -9.61 -24.15
CA GLU A 71 -7.21 -10.50 -24.31
C GLU A 71 -7.80 -10.36 -25.71
N ALA A 72 -7.62 -11.39 -26.55
CA ALA A 72 -8.14 -11.45 -27.91
C ALA A 72 -7.90 -10.18 -28.76
N GLY A 73 -6.66 -9.68 -28.75
CA GLY A 73 -6.26 -8.48 -29.51
C GLY A 73 -6.58 -7.15 -28.82
N VAL A 74 -7.18 -7.18 -27.63
CA VAL A 74 -7.53 -6.00 -26.83
C VAL A 74 -6.68 -5.95 -25.57
N ILE A 75 -6.19 -4.76 -25.22
CA ILE A 75 -5.38 -4.54 -24.03
C ILE A 75 -6.29 -4.13 -22.87
N HIS A 76 -6.20 -4.86 -21.76
CA HIS A 76 -6.95 -4.57 -20.55
C HIS A 76 -6.00 -4.25 -19.38
N GLU A 77 -6.38 -3.30 -18.53
CA GLU A 77 -5.72 -3.10 -17.24
C GLU A 77 -5.91 -4.36 -16.38
N PHE A 78 -4.83 -4.94 -15.86
CA PHE A 78 -4.88 -6.20 -15.12
C PHE A 78 -4.58 -6.01 -13.62
N HIS A 79 -3.37 -5.56 -13.28
CA HIS A 79 -3.06 -5.13 -11.92
C HIS A 79 -2.87 -3.63 -11.89
N GLN A 80 -3.48 -3.00 -10.88
CA GLN A 80 -3.38 -1.58 -10.61
C GLN A 80 -3.04 -1.40 -9.14
N GLY A 81 -1.96 -0.70 -8.87
CA GLY A 81 -1.51 -0.54 -7.50
C GLY A 81 -0.34 0.42 -7.33
N CYS A 82 -0.02 0.64 -6.06
CA CYS A 82 1.01 1.56 -5.60
C CYS A 82 2.22 0.76 -5.13
N LEU A 83 3.42 1.25 -5.40
CA LEU A 83 4.64 0.64 -4.86
C LEU A 83 4.84 1.07 -3.41
N ASN A 84 4.76 0.12 -2.48
CA ASN A 84 5.34 0.29 -1.15
C ASN A 84 6.85 0.09 -1.25
N ARG A 85 7.60 1.19 -1.17
CA ARG A 85 9.06 1.20 -1.34
C ARG A 85 9.81 0.52 -0.20
N GLU A 86 9.26 0.51 1.01
CA GLU A 86 9.91 -0.11 2.17
C GLU A 86 9.84 -1.63 2.09
N LEU A 87 8.68 -2.16 1.70
CA LEU A 87 8.48 -3.61 1.57
C LEU A 87 8.88 -4.15 0.19
N GLN A 88 9.15 -3.28 -0.78
CA GLN A 88 9.31 -3.64 -2.20
C GLN A 88 8.14 -4.51 -2.71
N LYS A 89 6.92 -4.20 -2.27
CA LYS A 89 5.68 -4.87 -2.68
C LYS A 89 4.69 -3.89 -3.26
N CYS A 90 3.77 -4.41 -4.05
CA CYS A 90 2.65 -3.63 -4.57
C CYS A 90 1.46 -3.70 -3.62
N VAL A 91 0.72 -2.60 -3.55
CA VAL A 91 -0.53 -2.48 -2.80
C VAL A 91 -1.64 -2.25 -3.80
N TYR A 92 -2.71 -3.04 -3.75
CA TYR A 92 -3.84 -2.91 -4.68
C TYR A 92 -4.47 -1.52 -4.61
N LEU A 93 -4.97 -1.04 -5.75
CA LEU A 93 -5.75 0.19 -5.81
C LEU A 93 -6.90 0.15 -4.78
N ASN A 94 -7.11 1.27 -4.07
CA ASN A 94 -8.05 1.45 -2.96
C ASN A 94 -7.74 0.67 -1.67
N HIS A 95 -6.72 -0.19 -1.65
CA HIS A 95 -6.28 -0.83 -0.42
C HIS A 95 -5.39 0.11 0.39
N SER A 96 -5.36 -0.13 1.70
CA SER A 96 -4.59 0.68 2.64
C SER A 96 -3.45 -0.10 3.27
N TRP A 97 -2.38 0.60 3.62
CA TRP A 97 -1.25 0.05 4.33
C TRP A 97 -0.71 1.04 5.36
N ASN A 98 0.02 0.53 6.35
CA ASN A 98 0.61 1.34 7.40
C ASN A 98 2.14 1.41 7.23
N ILE A 99 2.68 2.62 7.34
CA ILE A 99 4.13 2.88 7.46
C ILE A 99 4.28 3.86 8.63
N ASP A 100 5.11 3.49 9.60
CA ASP A 100 5.49 4.34 10.74
C ASP A 100 4.29 5.09 11.37
N CYS A 101 3.26 4.35 11.76
CA CYS A 101 2.02 4.87 12.36
C CYS A 101 1.14 5.75 11.45
N HIS A 102 1.47 5.86 10.18
CA HIS A 102 0.64 6.53 9.18
C HIS A 102 -0.05 5.51 8.28
N THR A 103 -1.33 5.74 8.01
CA THR A 103 -2.07 4.95 7.04
C THR A 103 -2.06 5.65 5.69
N PHE A 104 -1.76 4.88 4.67
CA PHE A 104 -1.78 5.29 3.28
C PHE A 104 -2.82 4.46 2.55
N THR A 105 -3.55 5.07 1.64
CA THR A 105 -4.50 4.39 0.75
C THR A 105 -4.00 4.54 -0.67
N CYS A 106 -3.94 3.45 -1.43
CA CYS A 106 -3.49 3.50 -2.81
C CYS A 106 -4.58 4.16 -3.64
N ILE A 107 -4.26 5.24 -4.33
CA ILE A 107 -5.21 5.95 -5.18
C ILE A 107 -4.66 6.09 -6.58
N ARG A 108 -5.58 6.26 -7.53
CA ARG A 108 -5.29 6.61 -8.92
C ARG A 108 -5.62 8.08 -9.13
N ARG A 109 -4.72 8.84 -9.72
CA ARG A 109 -4.95 10.23 -10.13
C ARG A 109 -4.71 10.40 -11.62
N LEU A 110 -5.55 11.19 -12.27
CA LEU A 110 -5.30 11.64 -13.62
C LEU A 110 -4.57 12.98 -13.54
N LYS A 111 -3.35 13.03 -14.07
CA LYS A 111 -2.52 14.24 -14.12
C LYS A 111 -1.96 14.39 -15.52
N ASP A 112 -2.21 15.53 -16.15
CA ASP A 112 -1.70 15.86 -17.49
C ASP A 112 -2.03 14.80 -18.56
N GLY A 113 -3.20 14.15 -18.43
CA GLY A 113 -3.65 13.09 -19.34
C GLY A 113 -3.13 11.68 -19.04
N TYR A 114 -2.29 11.51 -18.00
CA TYR A 114 -1.73 10.22 -17.59
C TYR A 114 -2.22 9.81 -16.20
N TYR A 115 -2.43 8.51 -16.01
CA TYR A 115 -2.74 7.97 -14.69
C TYR A 115 -1.47 7.76 -13.87
N SER A 116 -1.44 8.32 -12.67
CA SER A 116 -0.45 8.02 -11.64
C SER A 116 -1.09 7.24 -10.49
N TYR A 117 -0.29 6.39 -9.85
CA TYR A 117 -0.68 5.58 -8.71
C TYR A 117 0.19 5.94 -7.51
N GLU A 118 -0.43 6.48 -6.46
CA GLU A 118 0.29 6.99 -5.30
C GLU A 118 -0.40 6.65 -3.97
N GLY A 119 0.40 6.54 -2.91
CA GLY A 119 -0.13 6.39 -1.56
C GLY A 119 -0.60 7.72 -1.01
N LEU A 120 -1.91 7.93 -0.96
CA LEU A 120 -2.49 9.07 -0.26
C LEU A 120 -2.47 8.79 1.23
N ARG A 121 -1.73 9.60 2.00
CA ARG A 121 -1.75 9.53 3.46
C ARG A 121 -3.15 9.90 3.97
N SER A 122 -3.91 8.92 4.42
CA SER A 122 -5.29 9.05 4.88
C SER A 122 -5.39 9.25 6.39
N GLN A 123 -4.48 8.64 7.17
CA GLN A 123 -4.42 8.80 8.63
C GLN A 123 -3.00 9.09 9.12
N ILE A 124 -2.89 9.95 10.14
CA ILE A 124 -1.63 10.32 10.78
C ILE A 124 -1.78 10.03 12.28
N ASN A 125 -0.87 9.23 12.84
CA ASN A 125 -0.78 8.99 14.27
C ASN A 125 0.66 9.25 14.73
N CYS A 126 0.85 9.46 16.02
CA CYS A 126 2.18 9.56 16.62
C CYS A 126 2.69 8.17 16.98
N LYS A 127 3.98 7.93 16.79
CA LYS A 127 4.65 6.75 17.34
C LYS A 127 5.17 7.07 18.72
N ASP A 128 4.61 6.41 19.73
CA ASP A 128 5.06 6.56 21.12
C ASP A 128 6.48 5.98 21.27
N PRO A 129 7.50 6.78 21.62
CA PRO A 129 8.86 6.29 21.78
C PRO A 129 9.01 5.29 22.95
N LEU A 130 8.12 5.35 23.95
CA LEU A 130 8.16 4.47 25.11
C LEU A 130 7.68 3.06 24.77
N THR A 131 6.52 2.95 24.11
CA THR A 131 5.88 1.65 23.83
C THR A 131 6.04 1.17 22.39
N GLN A 132 6.53 2.02 21.49
CA GLN A 132 6.57 1.80 20.04
C GLN A 132 5.18 1.59 19.41
N THR A 133 4.11 2.01 20.10
CA THR A 133 2.73 1.90 19.60
C THR A 133 2.25 3.21 18.96
N CYS A 134 1.22 3.10 18.11
CA CYS A 134 0.64 4.24 17.42
C CYS A 134 -0.48 4.87 18.25
N LYS A 135 -0.47 6.20 18.33
CA LYS A 135 -1.36 7.01 19.16
C LYS A 135 -2.13 8.03 18.33
N GLY A 136 -3.45 7.99 18.48
CA GLY A 136 -4.36 8.88 17.74
C GLY A 136 -4.30 10.31 18.24
N GLU A 137 -4.72 11.25 17.40
CA GLU A 137 -4.82 12.67 17.78
C GLU A 137 -5.70 12.85 19.03
N GLY A 138 -5.20 13.59 20.02
CA GLY A 138 -5.90 13.85 21.28
C GLY A 138 -5.97 12.69 22.27
N GLU A 139 -5.51 11.48 21.92
CA GLU A 139 -5.42 10.36 22.86
C GLU A 139 -4.49 10.72 24.03
N LEU A 140 -4.92 10.45 25.27
CA LEU A 140 -4.08 10.61 26.46
C LEU A 140 -3.32 9.31 26.75
N PHE A 141 -2.00 9.39 26.85
CA PHE A 141 -1.15 8.25 27.15
C PHE A 141 0.12 8.65 27.93
N ARG A 142 0.77 7.66 28.53
CA ARG A 142 2.08 7.79 29.18
C ARG A 142 3.19 7.60 28.14
N SER A 143 4.15 8.52 28.07
CA SER A 143 5.23 8.52 27.06
C SER A 143 6.47 9.25 27.59
N LEU A 144 7.54 9.28 26.79
CA LEU A 144 8.69 10.15 26.99
C LEU A 144 8.39 11.57 26.46
N ASP A 145 8.83 12.59 27.19
CA ASP A 145 8.91 13.96 26.70
C ASP A 145 10.13 14.18 25.77
N LYS A 146 10.30 15.39 25.25
CA LYS A 146 11.43 15.75 24.36
C LYS A 146 12.81 15.64 25.04
N SER A 147 12.85 15.59 26.38
CA SER A 147 14.06 15.41 27.18
C SER A 147 14.30 13.96 27.59
N GLY A 148 13.41 13.03 27.23
CA GLY A 148 13.53 11.61 27.58
C GLY A 148 12.99 11.26 28.97
N HIS A 149 12.27 12.16 29.65
CA HIS A 149 11.63 11.84 30.93
C HIS A 149 10.23 11.27 30.70
N VAL A 150 9.87 10.30 31.52
CA VAL A 150 8.53 9.72 31.46
C VAL A 150 7.50 10.70 32.04
N LYS A 151 6.46 11.00 31.27
CA LYS A 151 5.31 11.80 31.67
C LYS A 151 4.03 10.97 31.58
N ASN A 152 3.13 11.16 32.53
CA ASN A 152 1.87 10.40 32.61
C ASN A 152 0.76 10.99 31.73
N ARG A 153 0.94 12.22 31.24
CA ARG A 153 -0.05 12.95 30.45
C ARG A 153 0.60 13.49 29.18
N CYS A 154 0.59 12.66 28.15
CA CYS A 154 0.99 13.03 26.81
C CYS A 154 -0.18 12.88 25.83
N THR A 155 -0.16 13.65 24.76
CA THR A 155 -1.13 13.60 23.67
C THR A 155 -0.42 13.67 22.33
N CYS A 156 -0.98 13.00 21.31
CA CYS A 156 -0.57 13.20 19.93
C CYS A 156 -1.26 14.44 19.35
N ARG A 157 -0.49 15.31 18.70
CA ARG A 157 -0.99 16.47 17.95
C ARG A 157 -0.62 16.36 16.48
N ILE A 158 -1.59 16.56 15.60
CA ILE A 158 -1.34 16.65 14.15
C ILE A 158 -1.18 18.12 13.77
N LEU A 159 -0.10 18.44 13.05
CA LEU A 159 0.23 19.79 12.63
C LEU A 159 -0.33 20.10 11.23
N PRO A 160 -0.53 21.38 10.86
CA PRO A 160 -1.12 21.76 9.56
C PRO A 160 -0.33 21.26 8.34
N ASN A 161 0.98 21.05 8.48
CA ASN A 161 1.85 20.48 7.46
C ASN A 161 1.74 18.94 7.33
N ARG A 162 0.78 18.30 8.00
CA ARG A 162 0.56 16.85 8.03
C ARG A 162 1.72 16.04 8.65
N SER A 163 2.50 16.67 9.52
CA SER A 163 3.38 16.00 10.49
C SER A 163 2.66 15.81 11.84
N SER A 164 3.24 15.01 12.73
CA SER A 164 2.69 14.77 14.07
C SER A 164 3.77 14.90 15.14
N GLU A 165 3.39 15.35 16.33
CA GLU A 165 4.28 15.39 17.50
C GLU A 165 3.58 14.94 18.78
N ILE A 166 4.37 14.47 19.74
CA ILE A 166 3.90 14.16 21.09
C ILE A 166 4.12 15.40 21.96
N LEU A 167 3.06 15.83 22.62
CA LEU A 167 3.07 16.88 23.63
C LEU A 167 2.82 16.26 24.99
N CYS A 168 3.69 16.50 25.95
CA CYS A 168 3.51 16.07 27.33
C CYS A 168 3.37 17.29 28.24
N THR A 169 2.48 17.20 29.22
CA THR A 169 2.39 18.17 30.32
C THR A 169 3.01 17.57 31.58
N ASP A 170 3.43 18.45 32.48
CA ASP A 170 3.81 18.07 33.85
C ASP A 170 2.62 17.50 34.64
#